data_AF-A0A6C0FYU8-F1
#
_entry.id   AF-A0A6C0FYU8-F1
#
_cell.length_a   1.000
_cell.length_b   1.000
_cell.length_c   1.000
_cell.angle_alpha   90.00
_cell.angle_beta   90.00
_cell.angle_gamma   90.00
#
_symmetry.space_group_name_H-M   'P 1'
#
loop_
_entity.id
_entity.type
_entity.pdbx_description
1 polymer ?
#
loop_
_entity_poly.entity_id
_entity_poly.type
_entity_poly.pdbx_seq_one_letter_code
_entity_poly.pdbx_strand_id
1 'polypeptide(L)'
;MANHYERTNEAGVIILGFSDAFVQPLETDTLVAEDAERHYNPVLTNGRGQFLYRRTNGQRVERTQEELDAEWAARPPDPPTAEERLAATEQALLAIMEAMS
;
A
#
# COMPACT_ATOMS: atom_id res chain seq x y z
N MET A 1 6.79 -29.73 3.70
CA MET A 1 5.62 -28.95 4.09
C MET A 1 6.08 -27.59 4.56
N ALA A 2 5.22 -26.58 4.47
CA ALA A 2 5.55 -25.21 4.88
C ALA A 2 4.35 -24.58 5.59
N ASN A 3 4.62 -23.63 6.49
CA ASN A 3 3.58 -22.89 7.18
C ASN A 3 3.32 -21.57 6.46
N HIS A 4 2.06 -21.17 6.39
CA HIS A 4 1.63 -19.92 5.75
C HIS A 4 1.34 -18.87 6.81
N TYR A 5 1.79 -17.65 6.56
CA TYR A 5 1.66 -16.52 7.45
C TYR A 5 1.11 -15.29 6.72
N GLU A 6 0.44 -14.43 7.48
CA GLU A 6 0.04 -13.09 7.05
C GLU A 6 0.68 -12.03 7.96
N ARG A 7 1.25 -10.98 7.35
CA ARG A 7 1.78 -9.81 8.06
C ARG A 7 0.80 -8.66 8.01
N THR A 8 0.62 -7.98 9.13
CA THR A 8 -0.14 -6.73 9.21
C THR A 8 0.77 -5.52 9.42
N ASN A 9 0.34 -4.36 8.92
CA ASN A 9 0.92 -3.07 9.32
C ASN A 9 0.36 -2.62 10.69
N GLU A 10 0.80 -1.45 11.17
CA GLU A 10 0.36 -0.87 12.44
C GLU A 10 -1.16 -0.62 12.53
N ALA A 11 -1.82 -0.40 11.39
CA ALA A 11 -3.27 -0.24 11.32
C ALA A 11 -4.03 -1.58 11.27
N GLY A 12 -3.33 -2.71 11.37
CA GLY A 12 -3.91 -4.05 11.29
C GLY A 12 -4.29 -4.49 9.87
N VAL A 13 -3.88 -3.74 8.83
CA VAL A 13 -4.12 -4.07 7.43
C VAL A 13 -3.15 -5.16 6.99
N ILE A 14 -3.64 -6.20 6.33
CA ILE A 14 -2.83 -7.33 5.85
C ILE A 14 -2.07 -6.88 4.60
N ILE A 15 -0.75 -6.80 4.70
CA ILE A 15 0.13 -6.26 3.66
C ILE A 15 0.95 -7.34 2.93
N LEU A 16 1.05 -8.54 3.49
CA LEU A 16 1.82 -9.63 2.92
C LEU A 16 1.24 -10.97 3.35
N GLY A 17 1.11 -11.90 2.41
CA GLY A 17 0.95 -13.33 2.68
C GLY A 17 2.20 -14.04 2.20
N PHE A 18 2.80 -14.90 3.02
CA PHE A 18 4.02 -15.61 2.67
C PHE A 18 4.09 -17.00 3.31
N SER A 19 5.07 -17.78 2.86
CA SER A 19 5.37 -19.11 3.38
C SER A 19 6.75 -19.11 4.03
N ASP A 20 6.90 -19.84 5.13
CA ASP A 20 8.18 -19.98 5.84
C ASP A 20 9.25 -20.72 5.04
N ALA A 21 8.86 -21.38 3.94
CA ALA A 21 9.80 -21.92 2.96
C ALA A 21 10.60 -20.84 2.21
N PHE A 22 10.17 -19.57 2.27
CA PHE A 22 10.80 -18.45 1.55
C PHE A 22 11.13 -17.25 2.44
N VAL A 23 10.34 -16.99 3.49
CA VAL A 23 10.50 -15.83 4.36
C VAL A 23 10.35 -16.27 5.80
N GLN A 24 11.34 -15.98 6.65
CA GLN A 24 11.24 -16.29 8.08
C GLN A 24 10.16 -15.42 8.73
N PRO A 25 9.20 -16.01 9.47
CA PRO A 25 8.15 -15.27 10.14
C PRO A 25 8.71 -14.46 11.32
N LEU A 26 8.13 -13.29 11.56
CA LEU A 26 8.29 -12.52 12.77
C LEU A 26 7.25 -12.95 13.80
N GLU A 27 7.51 -12.63 15.08
CA GLU A 27 6.56 -12.91 16.17
C GLU A 27 5.20 -12.22 15.97
N THR A 28 5.18 -11.09 15.27
CA THR A 28 3.95 -10.33 14.97
C THR A 28 3.19 -10.87 13.74
N ASP A 29 3.77 -11.81 13.00
CA ASP A 29 3.09 -12.43 11.86
C ASP A 29 2.08 -13.46 12.35
N THR A 30 0.93 -13.53 11.70
CA THR A 30 -0.09 -14.50 12.08
C THR A 30 -0.03 -15.75 11.22
N LEU A 31 0.12 -16.90 11.87
CA LEU A 31 -0.02 -18.21 11.25
C LEU A 31 -1.46 -18.40 10.73
N VAL A 32 -1.59 -18.77 9.46
CA VAL A 32 -2.89 -19.00 8.81
C VAL A 32 -3.10 -20.43 8.32
N ALA A 33 -2.03 -21.16 8.05
CA ALA A 33 -2.09 -22.59 7.76
C ALA A 33 -0.79 -23.28 8.20
N GLU A 34 -0.93 -24.47 8.78
CA GLU A 34 0.17 -25.36 9.10
C GLU A 34 0.27 -26.47 8.06
N ASP A 35 1.48 -26.97 7.82
CA ASP A 35 1.72 -28.12 6.95
C ASP A 35 1.04 -28.01 5.57
N ALA A 36 1.13 -26.81 4.99
CA ALA A 36 0.59 -26.50 3.67
C ALA A 36 1.63 -26.67 2.55
N GLU A 37 1.20 -26.38 1.32
CA GLU A 37 2.06 -26.35 0.14
C GLU A 37 3.14 -25.27 0.25
N ARG A 38 4.19 -25.36 -0.57
CA ARG A 38 5.32 -24.42 -0.45
C ARG A 38 4.94 -22.98 -0.75
N HIS A 39 4.06 -22.73 -1.72
CA HIS A 39 3.72 -21.39 -2.16
C HIS A 39 2.46 -20.88 -1.47
N TYR A 40 2.46 -19.61 -1.11
CA TYR A 40 1.28 -18.93 -0.59
C TYR A 40 1.21 -17.54 -1.22
N ASN A 41 0.30 -17.37 -2.16
CA ASN A 41 0.15 -16.15 -2.95
C ASN A 41 -1.31 -15.65 -2.89
N PRO A 42 -1.79 -15.18 -1.73
CA PRO A 42 -3.14 -14.66 -1.62
C PRO A 42 -3.29 -13.36 -2.41
N VAL A 43 -4.46 -13.16 -3.01
CA VAL A 43 -4.84 -11.86 -3.57
C VAL A 43 -5.18 -10.93 -2.40
N LEU A 44 -4.33 -9.93 -2.17
CA LEU A 44 -4.47 -8.99 -1.06
C LEU A 44 -4.80 -7.57 -1.51
N THR A 45 -4.65 -7.24 -2.78
CA THR A 45 -4.87 -5.89 -3.31
C THR A 45 -5.94 -5.85 -4.39
N ASN A 46 -6.60 -4.70 -4.51
CA ASN A 46 -7.49 -4.39 -5.64
C ASN A 46 -6.70 -3.82 -6.85
N GLY A 47 -7.41 -3.51 -7.93
CA GLY A 47 -6.80 -2.91 -9.14
C GLY A 47 -6.21 -1.51 -8.95
N ARG A 48 -6.48 -0.84 -7.82
CA ARG A 48 -5.87 0.45 -7.42
C ARG A 48 -4.64 0.25 -6.52
N GLY A 49 -4.25 -0.99 -6.22
CA GLY A 49 -3.14 -1.32 -5.33
C GLY A 49 -3.47 -1.23 -3.83
N GLN A 50 -4.75 -1.06 -3.47
CA GLN A 50 -5.16 -0.91 -2.07
C GLN A 50 -5.34 -2.27 -1.43
N PHE A 51 -4.82 -2.46 -0.22
CA PHE A 51 -4.98 -3.70 0.53
C PHE A 51 -6.42 -3.90 0.98
N LEU A 52 -6.96 -5.07 0.68
CA LEU A 52 -8.37 -5.43 0.79
C LEU A 52 -8.79 -5.90 2.19
N TYR A 53 -7.85 -6.37 3.00
CA TYR A 53 -8.17 -7.07 4.24
C TYR A 53 -7.46 -6.47 5.44
N ARG A 54 -8.11 -6.56 6.59
CA ARG A 54 -7.54 -6.24 7.90
C ARG A 54 -7.80 -7.37 8.88
N ARG A 55 -7.01 -7.44 9.95
CA ARG A 55 -7.33 -8.29 11.09
C ARG A 55 -8.16 -7.52 12.10
N THR A 56 -9.24 -8.14 12.57
CA THR A 56 -10.06 -7.65 13.66
C THR A 56 -10.43 -8.83 14.54
N ASN A 57 -10.12 -8.76 15.84
CA ASN A 57 -10.35 -9.85 16.80
C ASN A 57 -9.78 -11.21 16.34
N GLY A 58 -8.58 -11.19 15.74
CA GLY A 58 -7.92 -12.41 15.25
C GLY A 58 -8.53 -13.00 13.98
N GLN A 59 -9.54 -12.36 13.38
CA GLN A 59 -10.16 -12.78 12.13
C GLN A 59 -9.80 -11.85 11.00
N ARG A 60 -9.69 -12.41 9.79
CA ARG A 60 -9.54 -11.64 8.56
C ARG A 60 -10.91 -11.08 8.16
N VAL A 61 -10.97 -9.76 8.02
CA VAL A 61 -12.17 -9.00 7.64
C VAL A 61 -11.86 -8.17 6.41
N GLU A 62 -12.74 -8.21 5.42
CA GLU A 62 -12.63 -7.37 4.22
C GLU A 62 -12.92 -5.92 4.58
N ARG A 63 -12.12 -5.00 4.02
CA ARG A 63 -12.35 -3.57 4.14
C ARG A 63 -13.52 -3.16 3.27
N THR A 64 -14.33 -2.26 3.79
CA THR A 64 -15.50 -1.73 3.10
C THR A 64 -15.09 -0.86 1.90
N GLN A 65 -15.98 -0.75 0.92
CA GLN A 65 -15.77 0.14 -0.22
C GLN A 65 -15.61 1.61 0.23
N GLU A 66 -16.33 2.02 1.27
CA GLU A 66 -16.21 3.37 1.86
C GLU A 66 -14.81 3.62 2.43
N GLU A 67 -14.23 2.68 3.17
CA GLU A 67 -12.86 2.79 3.68
C GLU A 67 -11.83 2.88 2.54
N LEU A 68 -12.02 2.11 1.46
CA LEU A 68 -11.14 2.12 0.30
C LEU A 68 -11.27 3.41 -0.50
N ASP A 69 -12.46 3.95 -0.68
CA ASP A 69 -12.67 5.21 -1.38
C ASP A 69 -12.15 6.40 -0.57
N ALA A 70 -12.30 6.38 0.76
CA ALA A 70 -11.71 7.39 1.63
C ALA A 70 -10.18 7.41 1.55
N GLU A 71 -9.54 6.23 1.59
CA GLU A 71 -8.08 6.11 1.37
C GLU A 71 -7.67 6.63 0.00
N TRP A 72 -8.43 6.29 -1.04
CA TRP A 72 -8.15 6.72 -2.41
C TRP A 72 -8.27 8.25 -2.55
N ALA A 73 -9.27 8.86 -1.92
CA ALA A 73 -9.47 10.31 -1.94
C ALA A 73 -8.42 11.07 -1.11
N ALA A 74 -7.88 10.45 -0.05
CA ALA A 74 -6.86 11.05 0.81
C ALA A 74 -5.44 11.00 0.24
N ARG A 75 -5.24 10.38 -0.94
CA ARG A 75 -3.91 10.30 -1.55
C ARG A 75 -3.36 11.71 -1.87
N PRO A 76 -2.04 11.92 -1.78
CA PRO A 76 -1.44 13.16 -2.26
C PRO A 76 -1.81 13.39 -3.73
N PRO A 77 -1.98 14.64 -4.16
CA PRO A 77 -2.15 14.94 -5.57
C PRO A 77 -0.96 14.38 -6.36
N ASP A 78 -1.21 14.01 -7.61
CA ASP A 78 -0.14 13.57 -8.49
C ASP A 78 0.95 14.65 -8.55
N PRO A 79 2.23 14.25 -8.61
CA PRO A 79 3.30 15.22 -8.78
C PRO A 79 3.04 16.05 -10.05
N PRO A 80 3.41 17.35 -10.07
CA PRO A 80 3.18 18.19 -11.23
C PRO A 80 3.81 17.58 -12.48
N THR A 81 3.09 17.66 -13.59
CA THR A 81 3.55 17.21 -14.90
C THR A 81 4.79 17.99 -15.35
N ALA A 82 5.50 17.49 -16.37
CA ALA A 82 6.64 18.21 -16.93
C ALA A 82 6.24 19.58 -17.51
N GLU A 83 5.04 19.66 -18.10
CA GLU A 83 4.48 20.90 -18.65
C GLU A 83 4.16 21.91 -17.54
N GLU A 84 3.52 21.47 -16.45
CA GLU A 84 3.24 22.34 -15.30
C GLU A 84 4.54 22.83 -14.64
N ARG A 85 5.56 21.97 -14.55
CA ARG A 85 6.88 22.38 -14.03
C ARG A 85 7.56 23.39 -14.96
N LEU A 86 7.46 23.22 -16.28
CA LEU A 86 8.03 24.16 -17.26
C LEU A 86 7.32 25.51 -17.16
N ALA A 87 5.98 25.53 -17.18
CA ALA A 87 5.19 26.73 -17.04
C ALA A 87 5.52 27.48 -15.73
N ALA A 88 5.62 26.77 -14.61
CA ALA A 88 6.02 27.35 -13.33
C ALA A 88 7.44 27.95 -13.38
N THR A 89 8.36 27.30 -14.09
CA THR A 89 9.74 27.78 -14.26
C THR A 89 9.79 29.04 -15.13
N GLU A 90 9.05 29.08 -16.24
CA GLU A 90 8.96 30.25 -17.12
C GLU A 90 8.32 31.45 -16.40
N GLN A 91 7.26 31.23 -15.62
CA GLN A 91 6.64 32.26 -14.80
C GLN A 91 7.59 32.81 -13.74
N ALA A 92 8.36 31.94 -13.07
CA ALA A 92 9.37 32.37 -12.11
C ALA A 92 10.49 33.19 -12.77
N LEU A 93 10.93 32.80 -13.97
CA LEU A 93 11.96 33.53 -14.71
C LEU A 93 11.48 34.94 -15.11
N LEU A 94 10.24 35.05 -15.63
CA LEU A 94 9.63 36.34 -15.97
C LEU A 94 9.54 37.26 -14.75
N ALA A 95 9.05 36.76 -13.62
CA ALA A 95 8.94 37.55 -12.38
C ALA A 95 10.31 38.04 -11.87
N ILE A 96 11.37 37.22 -12.01
CA ILE A 96 12.74 37.64 -11.66
C ILE A 96 13.21 38.75 -12.61
N MET A 97 12.96 38.62 -13.91
CA MET A 97 13.35 39.63 -14.89
C MET A 97 12.64 40.97 -14.65
N GLU A 98 11.35 40.95 -14.31
CA GLU A 98 10.57 42.15 -13.95
C GLU A 98 11.05 42.79 -12.64
N ALA A 99 11.41 41.99 -11.63
CA ALA A 99 11.92 42.52 -10.36
C ALA A 99 13.33 43.14 -10.47
N MET A 100 14.06 42.84 -11.55
CA MET A 100 15.39 43.36 -11.82
C MET A 100 15.40 44.59 -12.76
N SER A 101 14.24 44.96 -13.33
CA SER A 101 14.07 46.15 -14.17
C SER A 101 13.60 47.36 -13.38
#